data_AF-A0A2S3U533-F1
#
_entry.id   AF-A0A2S3U533-F1
#
_cell.length_a   1.000
_cell.length_b   1.000
_cell.length_c   1.000
_cell.angle_alpha   90.00
_cell.angle_beta   90.00
_cell.angle_gamma   90.00
#
_symmetry.space_group_name_H-M   'P 1'
#
loop_
_entity.id
_entity.type
_entity.pdbx_description
1 polymer ?
#
loop_
_entity_poly.entity_id
_entity_poly.type
_entity_poly.pdbx_seq_one_letter_code
_entity_poly.pdbx_strand_id
1 'polypeptide(L)'
;MVIYNFMPIGAGVIMGAFWQVFVIFGVHWTFVPLMMNNIAKMGYDPLLPILSAAVLSQAGAALAVFLKSRDQKMKALAGSSFVTALFGITEPTIYGVTLKLKRPFYCAVVGGALGGAIIGAAGTHASSFTLPSLLAVPTF
;
A
#
# COMPACT_ATOMS: atom_id res chain seq x y z
N MET A 1 25.46 -3.19 15.13
CA MET A 1 25.30 -3.11 13.65
C MET A 1 24.17 -3.99 13.12
N VAL A 2 24.02 -5.27 13.52
CA VAL A 2 22.95 -6.16 12.99
C VAL A 2 21.51 -5.67 13.26
N ILE A 3 21.26 -5.04 14.42
CA ILE A 3 19.94 -4.52 14.79
C ILE A 3 19.47 -3.39 13.86
N TYR A 4 20.41 -2.56 13.36
CA TYR A 4 20.09 -1.46 12.45
C TYR A 4 19.68 -1.95 11.05
N ASN A 5 20.18 -3.10 10.60
CA ASN A 5 19.79 -3.71 9.32
C ASN A 5 18.42 -4.40 9.38
N PHE A 6 17.93 -4.76 10.58
CA PHE A 6 16.61 -5.36 10.76
C PHE A 6 15.48 -4.33 10.90
N MET A 7 15.80 -3.10 11.30
CA MET A 7 14.82 -2.01 11.43
C MET A 7 14.10 -1.66 10.13
N PRO A 8 14.76 -1.59 8.96
CA PRO A 8 14.10 -1.37 7.68
C PRO A 8 13.06 -2.45 7.33
N ILE A 9 13.37 -3.72 7.62
CA ILE A 9 12.45 -4.85 7.39
C ILE A 9 11.25 -4.76 8.31
N GLY A 10 11.49 -4.53 9.61
CA GLY A 10 10.43 -4.37 10.61
C GLY A 10 9.51 -3.18 10.30
N ALA A 11 10.09 -2.04 9.95
CA ALA A 11 9.33 -0.86 9.50
C ALA A 11 8.52 -1.18 8.24
N GLY A 12 9.10 -1.92 7.28
CA GLY A 12 8.42 -2.42 6.10
C GLY A 12 7.20 -3.28 6.39
N VAL A 13 7.35 -4.28 7.27
CA VAL A 13 6.26 -5.16 7.71
C VAL A 13 5.14 -4.35 8.37
N ILE A 14 5.48 -3.48 9.32
CA ILE A 14 4.50 -2.72 10.10
C ILE A 14 3.75 -1.74 9.19
N MET A 15 4.49 -0.90 8.45
CA MET A 15 3.88 0.10 7.59
C MET A 15 3.09 -0.54 6.45
N GLY A 16 3.60 -1.63 5.86
CA GLY A 16 2.91 -2.38 4.83
C GLY A 16 1.60 -3.02 5.32
N ALA A 17 1.58 -3.56 6.54
CA ALA A 17 0.39 -4.17 7.13
C ALA A 17 -0.66 -3.13 7.54
N PHE A 18 -0.23 -2.07 8.24
CA PHE A 18 -1.13 -1.12 8.88
C PHE A 18 -1.55 0.04 7.98
N TRP A 19 -0.93 0.24 6.81
CA TRP A 19 -1.33 1.32 5.90
C TRP A 19 -2.83 1.33 5.63
N GLN A 20 -3.41 0.16 5.37
CA GLN A 20 -4.84 0.04 5.06
C GLN A 20 -5.72 0.32 6.28
N VAL A 21 -5.23 0.06 7.48
CA VAL A 21 -5.89 0.46 8.73
C VAL A 21 -5.86 1.98 8.87
N PHE A 22 -4.73 2.63 8.55
CA PHE A 22 -4.64 4.09 8.55
C PHE A 22 -5.53 4.75 7.49
N VAL A 23 -5.74 4.10 6.34
CA VAL A 23 -6.70 4.55 5.33
C VAL A 23 -8.13 4.47 5.86
N ILE A 24 -8.49 3.38 6.57
CA ILE A 24 -9.82 3.24 7.17
C ILE A 24 -10.13 4.38 8.16
N PHE A 25 -9.15 4.77 8.99
CA PHE A 25 -9.32 5.85 9.95
C PHE A 25 -9.00 7.25 9.40
N GLY A 26 -8.61 7.37 8.14
CA GLY A 26 -8.22 8.65 7.53
C GLY A 26 -6.90 9.25 8.03
N VAL A 27 -6.24 8.62 9.00
CA VAL A 27 -4.99 9.13 9.61
C VAL A 27 -3.78 9.01 8.69
N HIS A 28 -3.87 8.26 7.58
CA HIS A 28 -2.80 8.11 6.61
C HIS A 28 -2.32 9.45 5.99
N TRP A 29 -3.19 10.45 5.91
CA TRP A 29 -2.81 11.80 5.43
C TRP A 29 -1.77 12.49 6.32
N THR A 30 -1.66 12.10 7.59
CA THR A 30 -0.64 12.64 8.51
C THR A 30 0.79 12.25 8.11
N PHE A 31 0.96 11.22 7.26
CA PHE A 31 2.26 10.78 6.76
C PHE A 31 2.76 11.63 5.57
N VAL A 32 1.88 12.36 4.88
CA VAL A 32 2.27 13.24 3.77
C VAL A 32 3.33 14.28 4.18
N PRO A 33 3.11 15.11 5.22
CA PRO A 33 4.11 16.08 5.65
C PRO A 33 5.41 15.40 6.15
N LEU A 34 5.32 14.19 6.70
CA LEU A 34 6.50 13.42 7.11
C LEU A 34 7.36 13.04 5.88
N MET A 35 6.75 12.47 4.84
CA MET A 35 7.47 12.10 3.62
C MET A 35 8.07 13.32 2.91
N MET A 36 7.33 14.44 2.87
CA MET A 36 7.86 15.69 2.35
C MET A 36 9.05 16.21 3.17
N ASN A 37 9.02 16.07 4.51
CA ASN A 37 10.13 16.45 5.36
C ASN A 37 11.37 15.59 5.13
N ASN A 38 11.18 14.27 4.95
CA ASN A 38 12.26 13.35 4.64
C ASN A 38 12.95 13.74 3.33
N ILE A 39 12.17 14.00 2.27
CA ILE A 39 12.74 14.47 0.99
C ILE A 39 13.46 15.81 1.15
N ALA A 40 12.89 16.77 1.88
CA ALA A 40 13.51 18.08 2.07
C ALA A 40 14.83 18.04 2.86
N LYS A 41 14.97 17.11 3.81
CA LYS A 41 16.16 17.01 4.67
C LYS A 41 17.19 15.99 4.20
N MET A 42 16.73 14.87 3.64
CA MET A 42 17.56 13.72 3.27
C MET A 42 17.72 13.58 1.75
N GLY A 43 16.90 14.28 0.96
CA GLY A 43 16.84 14.13 -0.50
C GLY A 43 16.00 12.95 -0.98
N TYR A 44 15.50 12.11 -0.06
CA TYR A 44 14.70 10.93 -0.38
C TYR A 44 13.74 10.57 0.76
N ASP A 45 12.76 9.71 0.48
CA ASP A 45 11.86 9.14 1.47
C ASP A 45 11.82 7.60 1.42
N PRO A 46 12.08 6.89 2.54
CA PRO A 46 12.05 5.43 2.58
C PRO A 46 10.63 4.83 2.72
N LEU A 47 9.63 5.63 3.11
CA LEU A 47 8.28 5.13 3.38
C LEU A 47 7.47 4.95 2.10
N LEU A 48 7.56 5.88 1.17
CA LEU A 48 6.74 5.95 -0.03
C LEU A 48 6.77 4.65 -0.87
N PRO A 49 7.92 3.99 -1.09
CA PRO A 49 7.95 2.68 -1.76
C PRO A 49 7.22 1.59 -0.96
N ILE A 50 7.40 1.54 0.37
CA ILE A 50 6.75 0.58 1.27
C ILE A 50 5.22 0.74 1.22
N LEU A 51 4.76 1.99 1.29
CA LEU A 51 3.33 2.32 1.23
C LEU A 51 2.73 1.97 -0.13
N SER A 52 3.49 2.14 -1.20
CA SER A 52 3.06 1.76 -2.55
C SER A 52 2.84 0.26 -2.67
N ALA A 53 3.66 -0.59 -2.02
CA ALA A 53 3.37 -2.02 -1.95
C ALA A 53 2.05 -2.33 -1.21
N ALA A 54 1.75 -1.62 -0.12
CA ALA A 54 0.49 -1.81 0.59
C ALA A 54 -0.73 -1.44 -0.27
N VAL A 55 -0.63 -0.36 -1.05
CA VAL A 55 -1.65 0.05 -2.02
C VAL A 55 -1.83 -0.99 -3.12
N LEU A 56 -0.72 -1.44 -3.73
CA LEU A 56 -0.77 -2.46 -4.77
C LEU A 56 -1.26 -3.80 -4.26
N SER A 57 -1.09 -4.10 -2.98
CA SER A 57 -1.68 -5.30 -2.36
C SER A 57 -3.21 -5.23 -2.30
N GLN A 58 -3.80 -4.06 -2.04
CA GLN A 58 -5.26 -3.88 -2.16
C GLN A 58 -5.72 -4.02 -3.61
N ALA A 59 -4.97 -3.46 -4.57
CA ALA A 59 -5.26 -3.67 -5.99
C ALA A 59 -5.24 -5.17 -6.34
N GLY A 60 -4.22 -5.91 -5.88
CA GLY A 60 -4.13 -7.36 -6.06
C GLY A 60 -5.33 -8.11 -5.44
N ALA A 61 -5.77 -7.72 -4.25
CA ALA A 61 -6.95 -8.31 -3.61
C ALA A 61 -8.26 -7.99 -4.36
N ALA A 62 -8.42 -6.77 -4.86
CA ALA A 62 -9.54 -6.39 -5.71
C ALA A 62 -9.56 -7.21 -7.00
N LEU A 63 -8.40 -7.36 -7.65
CA LEU A 63 -8.25 -8.18 -8.86
C LEU A 63 -8.59 -9.65 -8.58
N ALA A 64 -8.13 -10.19 -7.46
CA ALA A 64 -8.47 -11.56 -7.06
C ALA A 64 -9.98 -11.74 -6.88
N VAL A 65 -10.68 -10.77 -6.29
CA VAL A 65 -12.15 -10.80 -6.17
C VAL A 65 -12.82 -10.66 -7.52
N PHE A 66 -12.34 -9.77 -8.40
CA PHE A 66 -12.84 -9.62 -9.77
C PHE A 66 -12.79 -10.93 -10.55
N LEU A 67 -11.68 -11.66 -10.45
CA LEU A 67 -11.50 -12.93 -11.16
C LEU A 67 -12.32 -14.08 -10.54
N LYS A 68 -12.50 -14.09 -9.22
CA LYS A 68 -13.15 -15.20 -8.50
C LYS A 68 -14.66 -15.03 -8.26
N SER A 69 -15.16 -13.80 -8.21
CA SER A 69 -16.57 -13.53 -7.91
C SER A 69 -17.49 -14.02 -9.04
N ARG A 70 -18.57 -14.69 -8.66
CA ARG A 70 -19.68 -15.06 -9.56
C ARG A 70 -20.83 -14.04 -9.54
N ASP A 71 -20.89 -13.22 -8.49
CA ASP A 71 -21.86 -12.13 -8.40
C ASP A 71 -21.43 -10.98 -9.33
N GLN A 72 -22.31 -10.63 -10.27
CA GLN A 72 -22.03 -9.63 -11.31
C GLN A 72 -21.80 -8.23 -10.73
N LYS A 73 -22.50 -7.86 -9.64
CA LYS A 73 -22.36 -6.54 -9.01
C LYS A 73 -21.02 -6.45 -8.29
N MET A 74 -20.63 -7.47 -7.53
CA MET A 74 -19.30 -7.53 -6.90
C MET A 74 -18.19 -7.60 -7.91
N LYS A 75 -18.37 -8.34 -9.00
CA LYS A 75 -17.39 -8.41 -10.06
C LYS A 75 -17.18 -7.03 -10.69
N ALA A 76 -18.25 -6.35 -11.10
CA ALA A 76 -18.14 -5.00 -11.65
C ALA A 76 -17.45 -4.02 -10.68
N LEU A 77 -17.84 -4.03 -9.39
CA LEU A 77 -17.23 -3.18 -8.38
C LEU A 77 -15.75 -3.50 -8.13
N ALA A 78 -15.38 -4.77 -8.05
CA ALA A 78 -14.01 -5.20 -7.86
C ALA A 78 -13.12 -4.82 -9.07
N GLY A 79 -13.65 -4.92 -10.28
CA GLY A 79 -12.94 -4.51 -11.49
C GLY A 79 -12.68 -3.00 -11.54
N SER A 80 -13.70 -2.18 -11.27
CA SER A 80 -13.52 -0.72 -11.28
C SER A 80 -12.63 -0.23 -10.13
N SER A 81 -12.81 -0.78 -8.93
CA SER A 81 -12.00 -0.42 -7.76
C SER A 81 -10.54 -0.90 -7.85
N PHE A 82 -10.27 -2.02 -8.54
CA PHE A 82 -8.92 -2.43 -8.89
C PHE A 82 -8.19 -1.33 -9.68
N VAL A 83 -8.85 -0.79 -10.72
CA VAL A 83 -8.25 0.27 -11.54
C VAL A 83 -7.95 1.49 -10.67
N THR A 84 -8.89 1.96 -9.84
CA THR A 84 -8.63 3.12 -8.97
C THR A 84 -7.50 2.88 -7.98
N ALA A 85 -7.37 1.65 -7.46
CA ALA A 85 -6.30 1.28 -6.53
C ALA A 85 -4.92 1.32 -7.19
N LEU A 86 -4.78 1.04 -8.49
CA LEU A 86 -3.52 1.21 -9.21
C LEU A 86 -3.04 2.66 -9.22
N PHE A 87 -3.97 3.63 -9.20
CA PHE A 87 -3.67 5.06 -9.14
C PHE A 87 -3.57 5.59 -7.69
N GLY A 88 -3.55 4.72 -6.69
CA GLY A 88 -3.40 5.11 -5.28
C GLY A 88 -4.70 5.38 -4.53
N ILE A 89 -5.86 5.26 -5.19
CA ILE A 89 -7.17 5.47 -4.57
C ILE A 89 -7.74 4.12 -4.13
N THR A 90 -7.64 3.85 -2.83
CA THR A 90 -7.94 2.53 -2.25
C THR A 90 -9.28 2.45 -1.53
N GLU A 91 -9.92 3.59 -1.23
CA GLU A 91 -11.19 3.66 -0.52
C GLU A 91 -12.31 2.85 -1.21
N PRO A 92 -12.49 2.91 -2.55
CA PRO A 92 -13.48 2.08 -3.23
C PRO A 92 -13.20 0.58 -3.06
N THR A 93 -11.92 0.21 -3.04
CA THR A 93 -11.49 -1.18 -2.86
C THR A 93 -11.73 -1.64 -1.42
N ILE A 94 -11.30 -0.85 -0.43
CA ILE A 94 -11.41 -1.18 0.99
C ILE A 94 -12.88 -1.31 1.38
N TYR A 95 -13.64 -0.22 1.24
CA TYR A 95 -15.02 -0.17 1.73
C TYR A 95 -15.99 -0.95 0.83
N GLY A 96 -15.76 -0.93 -0.48
CA GLY A 96 -16.64 -1.58 -1.45
C GLY A 96 -16.44 -3.10 -1.52
N VAL A 97 -15.21 -3.58 -1.33
CA VAL A 97 -14.85 -4.97 -1.68
C VAL A 97 -14.16 -5.69 -0.54
N THR A 98 -12.96 -5.27 -0.15
CA THR A 98 -12.07 -6.11 0.68
C THR A 98 -12.54 -6.17 2.13
N LEU A 99 -12.91 -5.04 2.73
CA LEU A 99 -13.39 -4.98 4.12
C LEU A 99 -14.75 -5.67 4.26
N LYS A 100 -15.63 -5.52 3.27
CA LYS A 100 -16.93 -6.19 3.20
C LYS A 100 -16.79 -7.71 3.19
N LEU A 101 -15.83 -8.23 2.43
CA LEU A 101 -15.59 -9.68 2.30
C LEU A 101 -14.65 -10.26 3.37
N LYS A 102 -13.96 -9.40 4.14
CA LYS A 102 -12.98 -9.69 5.22
C LYS A 102 -11.77 -10.52 4.80
N ARG A 103 -11.96 -11.68 4.18
CA ARG A 103 -10.87 -12.55 3.70
C ARG A 103 -9.93 -11.83 2.74
N PRO A 104 -10.40 -11.11 1.70
CA PRO A 104 -9.50 -10.37 0.82
C PRO A 104 -8.76 -9.25 1.55
N PHE A 105 -9.37 -8.63 2.56
CA PHE A 105 -8.72 -7.61 3.37
C PHE A 105 -7.53 -8.18 4.15
N TYR A 106 -7.69 -9.32 4.83
CA TYR A 106 -6.58 -9.97 5.51
C TYR A 106 -5.47 -10.39 4.54
N CYS A 107 -5.83 -10.92 3.36
CA CYS A 107 -4.85 -11.24 2.32
C CYS A 107 -4.07 -10.00 1.86
N ALA A 108 -4.74 -8.86 1.70
CA ALA A 108 -4.09 -7.61 1.33
C ALA A 108 -3.19 -7.05 2.44
N VAL A 109 -3.59 -7.18 3.71
CA VAL A 109 -2.75 -6.79 4.86
C VAL A 109 -1.47 -7.64 4.88
N VAL A 110 -1.59 -8.96 4.71
CA VAL A 110 -0.42 -9.86 4.66
C VAL A 110 0.43 -9.59 3.42
N GLY A 111 -0.18 -9.38 2.25
CA GLY A 111 0.54 -9.04 1.03
C GLY A 111 1.27 -7.70 1.13
N GLY A 112 0.64 -6.71 1.75
CA GLY A 112 1.25 -5.42 2.05
C GLY A 112 2.41 -5.54 3.04
N ALA A 113 2.26 -6.35 4.09
CA ALA A 113 3.33 -6.64 5.05
C ALA A 113 4.54 -7.29 4.38
N LEU A 114 4.33 -8.31 3.54
CA LEU A 114 5.40 -9.00 2.82
C LEU A 114 6.07 -8.09 1.78
N GLY A 115 5.27 -7.36 1.00
CA GLY A 115 5.79 -6.40 0.02
C GLY A 115 6.60 -5.29 0.70
N GLY A 116 6.09 -4.75 1.80
CA GLY A 116 6.79 -3.77 2.61
C GLY A 116 8.09 -4.31 3.21
N ALA A 117 8.10 -5.55 3.70
CA ALA A 117 9.31 -6.21 4.19
C ALA A 117 10.38 -6.35 3.11
N ILE A 118 10.00 -6.76 1.90
CA ILE A 118 10.91 -6.92 0.76
C ILE A 118 11.51 -5.57 0.38
N ILE A 119 10.68 -4.53 0.26
CA ILE A 119 11.12 -3.17 -0.07
C ILE A 119 12.02 -2.60 1.03
N GLY A 120 11.65 -2.79 2.29
CA GLY A 120 12.46 -2.38 3.44
C GLY A 120 13.81 -3.09 3.47
N ALA A 121 13.86 -4.38 3.15
CA ALA A 121 15.10 -5.15 3.05
C ALA A 121 15.98 -4.69 1.87
N ALA A 122 15.36 -4.30 0.75
CA ALA A 122 16.06 -3.83 -0.44
C ALA A 122 16.63 -2.41 -0.28
N GLY A 123 16.19 -1.65 0.73
CA GLY A 123 16.63 -0.26 0.94
C GLY A 123 16.14 0.69 -0.15
N THR A 124 14.99 0.41 -0.76
CA THR A 124 14.41 1.25 -1.82
C THR A 124 13.89 2.58 -1.23
N HIS A 125 14.12 3.68 -1.94
CA HIS A 125 13.78 5.03 -1.48
C HIS A 125 13.22 5.88 -2.63
N ALA A 126 12.25 6.75 -2.35
CA ALA A 126 11.70 7.66 -3.34
C ALA A 126 12.47 8.99 -3.37
N SER A 127 12.88 9.45 -4.55
CA SER A 127 13.59 10.72 -4.78
C SER A 127 12.65 11.93 -4.88
N SER A 128 11.35 11.70 -5.00
CA SER A 128 10.34 12.76 -5.13
C SER A 128 9.02 12.32 -4.52
N PHE A 129 8.24 13.30 -4.05
CA PHE A 129 6.94 13.02 -3.45
C PHE A 129 5.92 12.70 -4.55
N THR A 130 5.23 11.58 -4.39
CA THR A 130 4.10 11.16 -5.21
C THR A 130 3.03 10.51 -4.32
N LEU A 131 1.84 10.29 -4.87
CA LEU A 131 0.84 9.47 -4.18
C LEU A 131 1.24 7.99 -4.26
N PRO A 132 1.21 7.23 -3.14
CA PRO A 132 1.52 5.82 -3.14
C PRO A 132 0.63 5.07 -4.15
N SER A 133 1.22 4.54 -5.21
CA SER A 133 0.50 4.01 -6.37
C SER A 133 1.46 3.26 -7.29
N LEU A 134 0.94 2.64 -8.36
CA LEU A 134 1.79 2.10 -9.42
C LEU A 134 2.58 3.21 -10.12
N LEU A 135 2.02 4.43 -10.19
CA LEU A 135 2.65 5.56 -10.86
C LEU A 135 3.84 6.14 -10.10
N ALA A 136 4.05 5.73 -8.84
CA ALA A 136 5.17 6.16 -8.03
C ALA A 136 6.50 5.47 -8.40
N VAL A 137 6.46 4.36 -9.17
CA VAL A 137 7.64 3.55 -9.53
C VAL A 137 8.80 4.35 -10.13
N PRO A 138 8.59 5.32 -11.06
CA PRO A 138 9.69 6.11 -11.62
C PRO A 138 10.43 7.00 -10.60
N THR A 139 9.90 7.14 -9.38
CA THR A 139 10.52 7.93 -8.32
C THR A 139 11.41 7.11 -7.39
N PHE A 140 11.38 5.77 -7.49
CA PHE A 140 12.10 4.84 -6.61
C PHE A 140 13.52 4.54 -7.05
#